data_AF-A0A2K3L0P5-F1
#
_entry.id   AF-A0A2K3L0P5-F1
#
_cell.length_a   1.000
_cell.length_b   1.000
_cell.length_c   1.000
_cell.angle_alpha   90.00
_cell.angle_beta   90.00
_cell.angle_gamma   90.00
#
_symmetry.space_group_name_H-M   'P 1'
#
loop_
_entity.id
_entity.type
_entity.pdbx_description
1 polymer ?
#
loop_
_entity_poly.entity_id
_entity_poly.type
_entity_poly.pdbx_seq_one_letter_code
_entity_poly.pdbx_strand_id
1 'polypeptide(L)' 'GRMYNAGGLELLDGPEPGNILVGPRVGIQFALPEHVDALWRFAIAGSAWISAPRNTLRPPL' A
#
# COMPACT_ATOMS: atom_id res chain seq x y z
N GLY A 1 23.49 18.13 -9.22
CA GLY A 1 22.49 17.84 -8.18
C GLY A 1 21.16 18.37 -8.64
N ARG A 2 20.10 17.58 -8.64
CA ARG A 2 18.78 18.04 -9.06
C ARG A 2 18.12 18.73 -7.86
N MET A 3 17.81 20.01 -7.98
CA MET A 3 17.12 20.78 -6.95
C MET A 3 15.70 20.25 -6.78
N TYR A 4 15.33 19.97 -5.53
CA TYR A 4 13.94 19.85 -5.11
C TYR A 4 13.29 21.23 -5.22
N ASN A 5 12.17 21.33 -5.94
CA ASN A 5 11.32 22.53 -5.93
C ASN A 5 10.16 22.27 -4.95
N ALA A 6 10.03 23.12 -3.93
CA ALA A 6 8.87 23.10 -3.06
C ALA A 6 7.61 23.40 -3.88
N GLY A 7 6.56 22.57 -3.75
CA GLY A 7 5.30 22.70 -4.49
C GLY A 7 5.16 21.84 -5.76
N GLY A 8 6.12 20.97 -6.09
CA GLY A 8 6.02 20.09 -7.27
C GLY A 8 5.16 18.82 -7.12
N LEU A 9 4.50 18.64 -5.98
CA LEU A 9 3.65 17.48 -5.67
C LEU A 9 2.40 17.92 -4.92
N GLU A 10 1.25 17.58 -5.48
CA GLU A 10 -0.06 17.85 -4.90
C GLU A 10 -0.87 16.55 -4.84
N LEU A 11 -1.76 16.45 -3.86
CA LEU A 11 -2.78 15.40 -3.77
C LEU A 11 -4.13 16.03 -4.10
N LEU A 12 -4.80 15.48 -5.11
CA LEU A 12 -6.14 15.89 -5.50
C LEU A 12 -7.15 14.84 -5.07
N ASP A 13 -8.39 15.23 -4.87
CA ASP A 13 -9.46 14.29 -4.56
C ASP A 13 -9.67 13.33 -5.73
N GLY A 14 -9.70 12.03 -5.39
CA GLY A 14 -10.04 10.95 -6.31
C GLY A 14 -11.38 10.32 -5.97
N PRO A 15 -11.92 9.45 -6.85
CA PRO A 15 -13.10 8.67 -6.52
C PRO A 15 -12.82 7.74 -5.33
N GLU A 16 -13.86 7.47 -4.53
CA GLU A 16 -13.77 6.52 -3.44
C GLU A 16 -13.48 5.10 -3.98
N PRO A 17 -12.49 4.38 -3.42
CA PRO A 17 -12.16 3.04 -3.90
C PRO A 17 -13.23 2.04 -3.48
N GLY A 18 -13.75 1.27 -4.45
CA GLY A 18 -14.86 0.35 -4.19
C GLY A 18 -14.55 -0.77 -3.20
N ASN A 19 -13.48 -1.54 -3.43
CA ASN A 19 -13.10 -2.67 -2.58
C ASN A 19 -11.62 -2.56 -2.19
N ILE A 20 -11.35 -2.51 -0.89
CA ILE A 20 -9.99 -2.49 -0.33
C ILE A 20 -9.61 -3.90 0.12
N LEU A 21 -8.39 -4.33 -0.21
CA LEU A 21 -7.73 -5.51 0.33
C LEU A 21 -6.74 -5.09 1.41
N VAL A 22 -6.52 -5.97 2.38
CA VAL A 22 -5.57 -5.81 3.48
C VAL A 22 -4.54 -6.93 3.49
N GLY A 23 -3.32 -6.65 3.95
CA GLY A 23 -2.27 -7.65 4.12
C GLY A 23 -1.03 -7.13 4.84
N PRO A 24 -0.03 -8.00 5.06
CA PRO A 24 1.28 -7.62 5.56
C PRO A 24 1.99 -6.58 4.67
N ARG A 25 2.80 -5.72 5.29
CA ARG A 25 3.71 -4.83 4.55
C ARG A 25 4.82 -5.64 3.88
N VAL A 26 5.32 -5.15 2.75
CA VAL A 26 6.37 -5.83 1.96
C VAL A 26 7.74 -5.32 2.39
N GLY A 27 8.71 -6.23 2.53
CA GLY A 27 10.13 -5.86 2.71
C GLY A 27 10.51 -5.39 4.12
N ILE A 28 9.71 -5.72 5.14
CA ILE A 28 9.91 -5.29 6.53
C ILE A 28 10.36 -6.43 7.45
N GLN A 29 11.04 -7.45 6.93
CA GLN A 29 11.42 -8.66 7.70
C GLN A 29 12.36 -8.38 8.88
N PHE A 30 12.92 -7.18 8.96
CA PHE A 30 13.74 -6.71 10.09
C PHE A 30 12.91 -6.19 11.28
N ALA A 31 11.60 -6.01 11.12
CA ALA A 31 10.72 -5.51 12.17
C ALA A 31 10.36 -6.62 13.19
N LEU A 32 9.76 -6.22 14.31
CA LEU A 32 9.21 -7.17 15.28
C LEU A 32 8.20 -8.11 14.61
N PRO A 33 8.12 -9.40 15.01
CA PRO A 33 7.24 -10.38 14.36
C PRO A 33 5.79 -9.91 14.22
N GLU A 34 5.24 -9.28 15.26
CA GLU A 34 3.88 -8.74 15.25
C GLU A 34 3.68 -7.62 14.21
N HIS A 35 4.73 -6.86 13.88
CA HIS A 35 4.68 -5.83 12.84
C HIS A 35 4.84 -6.40 11.44
N VAL A 36 5.51 -7.55 11.31
CA VAL A 36 5.62 -8.30 10.05
C VAL A 36 4.25 -8.86 9.69
N ASP A 37 3.52 -9.42 10.65
CA ASP A 37 2.22 -10.05 10.41
C ASP A 37 1.03 -9.07 10.40
N ALA A 38 1.23 -7.83 10.87
CA ALA A 38 0.21 -6.80 10.90
C ALA A 38 -0.34 -6.46 9.50
N LEU A 39 -1.66 -6.34 9.39
CA LEU A 39 -2.39 -6.07 8.13
C LEU A 39 -2.36 -4.58 7.73
N TRP A 40 -1.17 -3.97 7.69
CA TRP A 40 -0.97 -2.55 7.42
C TRP A 40 -0.61 -2.21 5.98
N ARG A 41 -0.97 -3.09 5.04
CA ARG A 41 -0.88 -2.84 3.60
C ARG A 41 -2.27 -2.84 3.00
N PHE A 42 -2.63 -1.74 2.34
CA PHE A 42 -3.93 -1.55 1.70
C PHE A 42 -3.77 -1.47 0.18
N ALA A 43 -4.71 -2.05 -0.56
CA ALA A 43 -4.70 -2.04 -2.02
C ALA A 43 -6.11 -2.12 -2.59
N ILE A 44 -6.34 -1.51 -3.76
CA ILE A 44 -7.64 -1.59 -4.45
C ILE A 44 -7.77 -2.96 -5.12
N ALA A 45 -8.80 -3.72 -4.77
CA ALA A 45 -9.05 -5.05 -5.31
C ALA A 45 -9.14 -5.05 -6.85
N GLY A 46 -8.53 -6.05 -7.49
CA GLY A 46 -8.55 -6.19 -8.95
C GLY A 46 -7.69 -5.18 -9.73
N SER A 47 -7.03 -4.22 -9.07
CA SER A 47 -6.15 -3.28 -9.75
C SER A 47 -4.90 -3.96 -10.30
N ALA A 48 -4.65 -3.80 -11.61
CA ALA A 48 -3.43 -4.28 -12.27
C ALA A 48 -2.15 -3.62 -11.71
N TRP A 49 -2.30 -2.48 -11.05
CA TRP A 49 -1.21 -1.64 -10.53
C TRP A 49 -0.72 -2.04 -9.14
N ILE A 50 -1.34 -3.05 -8.51
CA ILE A 50 -0.84 -3.58 -7.23
C ILE A 50 0.55 -4.21 -7.46
N SER A 51 1.55 -3.79 -6.70
CA SER A 51 2.89 -4.39 -6.71
C SER A 51 2.91 -5.81 -6.11
N ALA A 52 3.88 -6.63 -6.53
CA ALA A 52 4.06 -7.98 -5.98
C ALA A 52 4.63 -7.94 -4.54
N PRO A 53 4.35 -8.95 -3.70
CA PRO A 53 3.46 -10.10 -3.95
C PRO A 53 1.98 -9.74 -3.73
N ARG A 54 1.10 -10.20 -4.63
CA ARG A 54 -0.36 -9.93 -4.56
C ARG A 54 -1.13 -10.95 -3.73
N ASN A 55 -0.64 -12.19 -3.64
CA ASN A 55 -1.25 -13.30 -2.89
C ASN A 55 -1.21 -13.12 -1.36
N THR A 56 -0.54 -12.08 -0.86
CA THR A 56 -0.50 -11.72 0.57
C THR A 56 -1.67 -10.84 1.00
N LEU A 57 -2.46 -10.35 0.04
CA LEU A 57 -3.61 -9.49 0.26
C LEU A 57 -4.89 -10.31 0.29
N ARG A 58 -5.82 -9.93 1.16
CA ARG A 58 -7.14 -10.55 1.32
C ARG A 58 -8.23 -9.51 1.61
N PRO A 59 -9.52 -9.82 1.40
CA PRO A 59 -10.59 -8.95 1.87
C PRO A 59 -10.48 -8.70 3.39
N PRO A 60 -10.81 -7.50 3.88
CA PRO A 60 -10.99 -7.26 5.31
C PRO A 60 -12.14 -8.15 5.84
N LEU A 61 -12.03 -8.58 7.10
CA LEU A 61 -13.07 -9.33 7.80
C LEU A 61 -14.35 -8.50 7.96
#